data_AF-A0A9E5BZT0-F1
#
_entry.id   AF-A0A9E5BZT0-F1
#
_cell.length_a   1.000
_cell.length_b   1.000
_cell.length_c   1.000
_cell.angle_alpha   90.00
_cell.angle_beta   90.00
_cell.angle_gamma   90.00
#
_symmetry.space_group_name_H-M   'P 1'
#
loop_
_entity.id
_entity.type
_entity.pdbx_description
1 polymer ?
#
loop_
_entity_poly.entity_id
_entity_poly.type
_entity_poly.pdbx_seq_one_letter_code
_entity_poly.pdbx_strand_id
1 'polypeptide(L)'
;LEATGQLLRLDDTVRPTTYRCSTVSIAELEELRRIDNVVRLGRVRSISADEIVLENGSIPTGPDVLHIDCAADGLMRRPAAPVFEGDRITLQNIRTCQPTFSAGLTGHVEASYTDEAQKNELCTPVPYPNSDVDWLRVTLANALNGARWGTDSKLSAWLGGSRLDVNNTFADIGEPSPAQLQILGKLGEHTAGAIANLQKLLAEVDD
;
A
#
# COMPACT_ATOMS: atom_id res chain seq x y z
N LEU A 1 7.25 -11.58 8.60
CA LEU A 1 6.45 -11.22 7.40
C LEU A 1 6.76 -12.14 6.23
N GLU A 2 8.04 -12.40 5.92
CA GLU A 2 8.42 -13.32 4.85
C GLU A 2 8.02 -14.78 5.10
N ALA A 3 8.29 -15.31 6.30
CA ALA A 3 7.88 -16.68 6.66
C ALA A 3 6.35 -16.92 6.61
N THR A 4 5.56 -15.85 6.64
CA THR A 4 4.09 -15.91 6.55
C THR A 4 3.57 -15.51 5.16
N GLY A 5 4.46 -15.25 4.19
CA GLY A 5 4.10 -14.82 2.84
C GLY A 5 3.47 -13.43 2.74
N GLN A 6 3.50 -12.62 3.81
CA GLN A 6 2.88 -11.29 3.80
C GLN A 6 3.70 -10.25 3.02
N LEU A 7 5.02 -10.37 3.10
CA LEU A 7 5.97 -9.58 2.31
C LEU A 7 7.02 -10.51 1.75
N LEU A 8 7.51 -10.20 0.56
CA LEU A 8 8.51 -11.00 -0.14
C LEU A 8 9.74 -10.14 -0.40
N ARG A 9 10.94 -10.70 -0.22
CA ARG A 9 12.17 -10.02 -0.61
C ARG A 9 12.64 -10.53 -1.96
N LEU A 10 13.03 -9.62 -2.85
CA LEU A 10 13.65 -9.99 -4.11
C LEU A 10 15.00 -10.70 -3.85
N ASP A 11 15.81 -10.13 -2.98
CA ASP A 11 17.12 -10.63 -2.57
C ASP A 11 17.08 -10.88 -1.05
N ASP A 12 17.29 -12.11 -0.61
CA ASP A 12 17.19 -12.52 0.79
C ASP A 12 18.47 -12.24 1.60
N THR A 13 19.57 -11.87 0.92
CA THR A 13 20.84 -11.50 1.53
C THR A 13 20.92 -10.01 1.87
N VAL A 14 19.98 -9.21 1.36
CA VAL A 14 19.95 -7.75 1.53
C VAL A 14 18.77 -7.33 2.42
N ARG A 15 19.01 -6.36 3.31
CA ARG A 15 17.95 -5.70 4.07
C ARG A 15 17.29 -4.62 3.20
N PRO A 16 15.96 -4.69 2.95
CA PRO A 16 15.25 -3.63 2.23
C PRO A 16 15.27 -2.32 3.00
N THR A 17 15.35 -1.20 2.28
CA THR A 17 15.29 0.17 2.83
C THR A 17 14.00 0.90 2.43
N THR A 18 13.13 0.25 1.65
CA THR A 18 11.97 0.86 1.02
C THR A 18 10.85 -0.17 0.83
N TYR A 19 9.61 0.25 1.02
CA TYR A 19 8.41 -0.48 0.67
C TYR A 19 7.54 0.40 -0.24
N ARG A 20 7.15 -0.10 -1.43
CA ARG A 20 6.36 0.64 -2.44
C ARG A 20 5.02 -0.01 -2.79
N CYS A 21 4.52 -0.92 -1.95
CA CYS A 21 3.26 -1.64 -2.18
C CYS A 21 3.17 -2.42 -3.52
N SER A 22 4.30 -2.81 -4.10
CA SER A 22 4.29 -3.63 -5.30
C SER A 22 3.68 -4.99 -5.02
N THR A 23 2.82 -5.45 -5.92
CA THR A 23 2.30 -6.82 -5.92
C THR A 23 3.06 -7.64 -6.95
N VAL A 24 3.33 -8.89 -6.62
CA VAL A 24 4.03 -9.84 -7.47
C VAL A 24 3.53 -11.23 -7.13
N SER A 25 3.31 -12.07 -8.14
CA SER A 25 3.07 -13.49 -7.93
C SER A 25 4.35 -14.21 -7.50
N ILE A 26 4.22 -15.38 -6.89
CA ILE A 26 5.39 -16.21 -6.55
C ILE A 26 6.20 -16.55 -7.80
N ALA A 27 5.53 -16.90 -8.90
CA ALA A 27 6.18 -17.21 -10.18
C ALA A 27 6.95 -16.01 -10.74
N GLU A 28 6.38 -14.80 -10.73
CA GLU A 28 7.10 -13.59 -11.16
C GLU A 28 8.31 -13.29 -10.26
N LEU A 29 8.18 -13.50 -8.94
CA LEU A 29 9.30 -13.32 -8.01
C LEU A 29 10.44 -14.31 -8.29
N GLU A 30 10.11 -15.58 -8.56
CA GLU A 30 11.10 -16.60 -8.94
C GLU A 30 11.85 -16.21 -10.22
N GLU A 31 11.14 -15.68 -11.23
CA GLU A 31 11.78 -15.22 -12.47
C GLU A 31 12.68 -14.00 -12.24
N LEU A 32 12.24 -13.04 -11.41
CA LEU A 32 13.02 -11.86 -11.03
C LEU A 32 14.28 -12.23 -10.24
N ARG A 33 14.23 -13.28 -9.42
CA ARG A 33 15.36 -13.78 -8.64
C ARG A 33 16.49 -14.39 -9.47
N ARG A 34 16.24 -14.71 -10.75
CA ARG A 34 17.29 -15.18 -11.68
C ARG A 34 18.16 -14.05 -12.23
N ILE A 35 17.84 -12.79 -11.92
CA ILE A 35 18.64 -11.65 -12.35
C ILE A 35 19.85 -11.53 -11.42
N ASP A 36 20.99 -12.03 -11.87
CA ASP A 36 22.24 -12.01 -11.07
C ASP A 36 23.03 -10.70 -11.22
N ASN A 37 22.90 -10.02 -12.37
CA ASN A 37 23.63 -8.78 -12.63
C ASN A 37 22.96 -7.57 -11.97
N VAL A 38 23.11 -7.48 -10.65
CA VAL A 38 22.49 -6.44 -9.83
C VAL A 38 23.51 -5.41 -9.39
N VAL A 39 23.33 -4.17 -9.83
CA VAL A 39 24.23 -3.05 -9.49
C VAL A 39 23.66 -2.25 -8.33
N ARG A 40 24.45 -2.09 -7.25
CA ARG A 40 24.06 -1.39 -6.01
C ARG A 40 24.91 -0.14 -5.75
N LEU A 41 24.98 0.74 -6.74
CA LEU A 41 25.78 1.97 -6.69
C LEU A 41 24.92 3.25 -6.57
N GLY A 42 23.69 3.14 -6.06
CA GLY A 42 22.75 4.25 -5.90
C GLY A 42 21.99 4.59 -7.18
N ARG A 43 21.43 5.81 -7.27
CA ARG A 43 20.64 6.25 -8.43
C ARG A 43 21.50 6.50 -9.66
N VAL A 44 20.96 6.18 -10.84
CA VAL A 44 21.56 6.59 -12.11
C VAL A 44 21.53 8.12 -12.22
N ARG A 45 22.66 8.70 -12.61
CA ARG A 45 22.86 10.14 -12.82
C ARG A 45 22.85 10.49 -14.31
N SER A 46 23.49 9.67 -15.13
CA SER A 46 23.53 9.81 -16.59
C SER A 46 23.90 8.50 -17.28
N ILE A 47 23.50 8.36 -18.54
CA ILE A 47 23.88 7.25 -19.42
C ILE A 47 24.49 7.86 -20.69
N SER A 48 25.71 7.48 -21.04
CA SER A 48 26.39 7.79 -22.30
C SER A 48 26.41 6.56 -23.23
N ALA A 49 27.13 6.65 -24.35
CA ALA A 49 27.25 5.54 -25.29
C ALA A 49 28.05 4.34 -24.74
N ASP A 50 28.87 4.56 -23.71
CA ASP A 50 29.86 3.63 -23.19
C ASP A 50 29.83 3.48 -21.67
N GLU A 51 29.11 4.34 -20.95
CA GLU A 51 29.08 4.36 -19.49
C GLU A 51 27.70 4.68 -18.90
N ILE A 52 27.37 4.02 -17.79
CA ILE A 52 26.27 4.39 -16.89
C ILE A 52 26.90 4.95 -15.61
N VAL A 53 26.66 6.22 -15.32
CA VAL A 53 27.12 6.89 -14.10
C VAL A 53 26.04 6.80 -13.03
N LEU A 54 26.39 6.33 -11.85
CA LEU A 54 25.53 6.25 -10.67
C LEU A 54 26.09 7.12 -9.53
N GLU A 55 25.37 7.23 -8.42
CA GLU A 55 25.78 8.02 -7.25
C GLU A 55 27.13 7.60 -6.65
N ASN A 56 27.40 6.30 -6.61
CA ASN A 56 28.54 5.71 -5.91
C ASN A 56 29.51 4.98 -6.87
N GLY A 57 29.50 5.32 -8.16
CA GLY A 57 30.42 4.75 -9.15
C GLY A 57 29.82 4.72 -10.56
N SER A 58 30.48 3.99 -11.45
CA SER A 58 30.02 3.80 -12.83
C SER A 58 30.20 2.35 -13.28
N ILE A 59 29.47 1.97 -14.33
CA ILE A 59 29.57 0.67 -15.00
C ILE A 59 29.61 0.88 -16.52
N PRO A 60 30.29 0.01 -17.28
CA PRO A 60 30.31 0.11 -18.73
C PRO A 60 28.94 -0.24 -19.35
N THR A 61 28.64 0.37 -20.49
CA THR A 61 27.54 -0.02 -21.39
C THR A 61 27.98 0.07 -22.86
N GLY A 62 27.06 -0.03 -23.82
CA GLY A 62 27.37 0.05 -25.24
C GLY A 62 26.21 0.57 -26.10
N PRO A 63 26.49 0.97 -27.35
CA PRO A 63 25.48 1.52 -28.26
C PRO A 63 24.40 0.51 -28.66
N ASP A 64 24.68 -0.79 -28.54
CA ASP A 64 23.75 -1.88 -28.86
C ASP A 64 22.91 -2.34 -27.64
N VAL A 65 22.95 -1.58 -26.53
CA VAL A 65 22.21 -1.88 -25.29
C VAL A 65 20.97 -1.00 -25.16
N LEU A 66 19.80 -1.64 -25.04
CA LEU A 66 18.56 -0.95 -24.69
C LEU A 66 18.51 -0.72 -23.17
N HIS A 67 18.39 0.55 -22.78
CA HIS A 67 18.20 0.94 -21.38
C HIS A 67 16.72 1.27 -21.15
N ILE A 68 16.11 0.60 -20.16
CA ILE A 68 14.72 0.84 -19.75
C ILE A 68 14.75 1.38 -18.32
N ASP A 69 14.35 2.65 -18.15
CA ASP A 69 14.18 3.25 -16.82
C ASP A 69 12.77 2.96 -16.29
N CYS A 70 12.69 2.06 -15.30
CA CYS A 70 11.47 1.74 -14.56
C CYS A 70 11.48 2.29 -13.12
N ALA A 71 12.35 3.26 -12.81
CA ALA A 71 12.47 3.83 -11.46
C ALA A 71 11.50 5.00 -11.18
N ALA A 72 10.54 5.26 -12.08
CA ALA A 72 9.59 6.35 -11.93
C ALA A 72 8.74 6.21 -10.66
N ASP A 73 8.69 7.28 -9.86
CA ASP A 73 7.79 7.37 -8.70
C ASP A 73 6.39 7.80 -9.16
N GLY A 74 5.65 6.85 -9.76
CA GLY A 74 4.32 7.13 -10.30
C GLY A 74 3.30 7.56 -9.24
N LEU A 75 3.52 7.19 -7.98
CA LEU A 75 2.60 7.38 -6.86
C LEU A 75 3.34 7.97 -5.65
N MET A 76 3.86 9.18 -5.86
CA MET A 76 4.69 9.89 -4.90
C MET A 76 3.97 10.11 -3.56
N ARG A 77 4.68 9.84 -2.45
CA ARG A 77 4.23 10.20 -1.11
C ARG A 77 4.17 11.72 -0.97
N ARG A 78 2.99 12.24 -0.60
CA ARG A 78 2.77 13.65 -0.25
C ARG A 78 2.40 13.77 1.22
N PRO A 79 2.64 14.93 1.86
CA PRO A 79 2.13 15.19 3.21
C PRO A 79 0.61 14.99 3.24
N ALA A 80 0.12 14.35 4.30
CA ALA A 80 -1.31 14.19 4.50
C ALA A 80 -1.95 15.56 4.77
N ALA A 81 -3.10 15.79 4.16
CA ALA A 81 -3.96 16.96 4.39
C ALA A 81 -5.40 16.50 4.64
N PRO A 82 -6.29 17.36 5.17
CA PRO A 82 -7.72 17.06 5.14
C PRO A 82 -8.19 16.72 3.72
N VAL A 83 -9.01 15.68 3.59
CA VAL A 83 -9.61 15.31 2.30
C VAL A 83 -10.67 16.33 1.91
N PHE A 84 -11.43 16.85 2.88
CA PHE A 84 -12.46 17.86 2.67
C PHE A 84 -12.10 19.15 3.42
N GLU A 85 -12.15 20.28 2.72
CA GLU A 85 -11.89 21.60 3.29
C GLU A 85 -12.68 22.67 2.54
N GLY A 86 -13.91 22.92 2.98
CA GLY A 86 -14.89 23.75 2.30
C GLY A 86 -15.16 23.25 0.88
N ASP A 87 -14.96 24.10 -0.12
CA ASP A 87 -15.20 23.78 -1.54
C ASP A 87 -14.05 22.99 -2.19
N ARG A 88 -13.08 22.49 -1.40
CA ARG A 88 -11.91 21.75 -1.88
C ARG A 88 -11.94 20.30 -1.41
N ILE A 89 -11.76 19.40 -2.38
CA ILE A 89 -11.49 17.98 -2.13
C ILE A 89 -10.04 17.67 -2.51
N THR A 90 -9.22 17.28 -1.53
CA THR A 90 -7.84 16.84 -1.74
C THR A 90 -7.81 15.32 -1.92
N LEU A 91 -7.70 14.87 -3.18
CA LEU A 91 -7.64 13.45 -3.50
C LEU A 91 -6.38 12.80 -2.91
N GLN A 92 -6.60 11.87 -1.98
CA GLN A 92 -5.58 11.09 -1.29
C GLN A 92 -6.06 9.65 -1.19
N ASN A 93 -5.12 8.73 -0.99
CA ASN A 93 -5.50 7.38 -0.58
C ASN A 93 -6.10 7.43 0.81
N ILE A 94 -7.20 6.71 0.99
CA ILE A 94 -7.84 6.43 2.29
C ILE A 94 -7.85 4.93 2.57
N ARG A 95 -7.35 4.13 1.62
CA ARG A 95 -7.02 2.72 1.75
C ARG A 95 -5.63 2.49 1.17
N THR A 96 -4.86 1.61 1.80
CA THR A 96 -3.49 1.30 1.38
C THR A 96 -3.45 0.88 -0.08
N CYS A 97 -2.77 1.69 -0.90
CA CYS A 97 -2.36 1.34 -2.25
C CYS A 97 -3.53 1.00 -3.19
N GLN A 98 -4.68 1.64 -2.97
CA GLN A 98 -5.90 1.52 -3.79
C GLN A 98 -6.48 2.92 -4.13
N PRO A 99 -5.92 3.61 -5.14
CA PRO A 99 -6.34 4.97 -5.50
C PRO A 99 -7.76 5.04 -6.06
N THR A 100 -8.19 4.03 -6.84
CA THR A 100 -9.53 3.98 -7.45
C THR A 100 -10.62 3.77 -6.41
N PHE A 101 -10.44 2.83 -5.48
CA PHE A 101 -11.32 2.67 -4.32
C PHE A 101 -11.38 3.94 -3.48
N SER A 102 -10.22 4.53 -3.18
CA SER A 102 -10.13 5.74 -2.37
C SER A 102 -10.91 6.90 -2.98
N ALA A 103 -10.75 7.15 -4.29
CA ALA A 103 -11.52 8.17 -5.00
C ALA A 103 -13.03 7.88 -5.00
N GLY A 104 -13.43 6.62 -5.20
CA GLY A 104 -14.83 6.20 -5.16
C GLY A 104 -15.48 6.41 -3.80
N LEU A 105 -14.77 6.04 -2.73
CA LEU A 105 -15.24 6.25 -1.36
C LEU A 105 -15.29 7.75 -1.00
N THR A 106 -14.30 8.55 -1.40
CA THR A 106 -14.36 10.02 -1.24
C THR A 106 -15.59 10.61 -1.92
N GLY A 107 -15.90 10.19 -3.16
CA GLY A 107 -17.10 10.65 -3.87
C GLY A 107 -18.41 10.22 -3.19
N HIS A 108 -18.47 8.98 -2.66
CA HIS A 108 -19.62 8.51 -1.90
C HIS A 108 -19.82 9.31 -0.60
N VAL A 109 -18.74 9.55 0.14
CA VAL A 109 -18.75 10.32 1.38
C VAL A 109 -19.18 11.77 1.11
N GLU A 110 -18.68 12.39 0.04
CA GLU A 110 -19.10 13.73 -0.38
C GLU A 110 -20.61 13.82 -0.60
N ALA A 111 -21.18 12.85 -1.31
CA ALA A 111 -22.60 12.84 -1.69
C ALA A 111 -23.56 12.44 -0.55
N SER A 112 -23.08 11.71 0.46
CA SER A 112 -23.94 11.05 1.46
C SER A 112 -23.89 11.67 2.85
N TYR A 113 -22.88 12.50 3.11
CA TYR A 113 -22.62 13.11 4.41
C TYR A 113 -22.55 14.63 4.26
N THR A 114 -22.96 15.38 5.30
CA THR A 114 -22.98 16.85 5.26
C THR A 114 -21.96 17.47 6.21
N ASP A 115 -21.61 16.79 7.30
CA ASP A 115 -20.64 17.27 8.27
C ASP A 115 -19.20 17.02 7.80
N GLU A 116 -18.43 18.08 7.59
CA GLU A 116 -17.04 18.00 7.12
C GLU A 116 -16.13 17.24 8.10
N ALA A 117 -16.36 17.38 9.40
CA ALA A 117 -15.57 16.66 10.41
C ALA A 117 -15.79 15.15 10.27
N GLN A 118 -17.05 14.71 10.18
CA GLN A 118 -17.39 13.31 9.89
C GLN A 118 -16.80 12.84 8.56
N LYS A 119 -16.87 13.65 7.49
CA LYS A 119 -16.29 13.28 6.20
C LYS A 119 -14.79 13.02 6.31
N ASN A 120 -14.05 13.90 6.99
CA ASN A 120 -12.61 13.73 7.20
C ASN A 120 -12.28 12.56 8.14
N GLU A 121 -13.13 12.27 9.12
CA GLU A 121 -12.98 11.07 9.97
C GLU A 121 -13.09 9.79 9.12
N LEU A 122 -14.09 9.70 8.24
CA LEU A 122 -14.31 8.57 7.34
C LEU A 122 -13.25 8.47 6.22
N CYS A 123 -12.63 9.59 5.85
CA CYS A 123 -11.64 9.70 4.79
C CYS A 123 -10.24 10.04 5.31
N THR A 124 -9.84 9.48 6.46
CA THR A 124 -8.49 9.71 7.00
C THR A 124 -7.42 9.20 6.00
N PRO A 125 -6.44 10.03 5.59
CA PRO A 125 -5.45 9.62 4.60
C PRO A 125 -4.56 8.45 5.03
N VAL A 126 -4.23 7.58 4.07
CA VAL A 126 -3.23 6.51 4.15
C VAL A 126 -2.13 6.82 3.12
N PRO A 127 -1.05 7.53 3.51
CA PRO A 127 0.02 7.92 2.58
C PRO A 127 0.69 6.72 1.90
N TYR A 128 1.18 6.92 0.66
CA TYR A 128 1.98 5.88 0.00
C TYR A 128 3.25 5.58 0.82
N PRO A 129 3.61 4.30 0.98
CA PRO A 129 4.83 3.94 1.69
C PRO A 129 6.07 4.28 0.84
N ASN A 130 7.16 4.56 1.52
CA ASN A 130 8.47 4.88 0.93
C ASN A 130 9.65 4.32 1.73
N SER A 131 9.52 4.09 3.04
CA SER A 131 10.55 3.40 3.85
C SER A 131 10.16 1.95 4.15
N ASP A 132 11.12 1.16 4.66
CA ASP A 132 10.89 -0.22 5.09
C ASP A 132 9.85 -0.32 6.24
N VAL A 133 9.86 0.65 7.16
CA VAL A 133 8.91 0.72 8.28
C VAL A 133 7.50 1.17 7.88
N ASP A 134 7.33 1.79 6.70
CA ASP A 134 6.03 2.32 6.29
C ASP A 134 4.98 1.22 6.09
N TRP A 135 5.37 -0.05 5.92
CA TRP A 135 4.43 -1.18 5.97
C TRP A 135 3.60 -1.19 7.26
N LEU A 136 4.23 -0.93 8.41
CA LEU A 136 3.54 -0.85 9.70
C LEU A 136 2.58 0.34 9.73
N ARG A 137 3.04 1.52 9.28
CA ARG A 137 2.27 2.77 9.27
C ARG A 137 1.01 2.65 8.43
N VAL A 138 1.15 2.18 7.19
CA VAL A 138 0.01 2.05 6.27
C VAL A 138 -0.94 0.93 6.68
N THR A 139 -0.42 -0.17 7.26
CA THR A 139 -1.27 -1.27 7.77
C THR A 139 -2.11 -0.80 8.95
N LEU A 140 -1.53 -0.05 9.90
CA LEU A 140 -2.26 0.52 11.03
C LEU A 140 -3.34 1.51 10.56
N ALA A 141 -2.97 2.48 9.73
CA ALA A 141 -3.92 3.48 9.23
C ALA A 141 -5.09 2.82 8.48
N ASN A 142 -4.80 1.81 7.64
CA ASN A 142 -5.82 1.04 6.94
C ASN A 142 -6.74 0.26 7.89
N ALA A 143 -6.19 -0.34 8.94
CA ALA A 143 -6.97 -1.07 9.94
C ALA A 143 -7.89 -0.13 10.74
N LEU A 144 -7.40 1.05 11.13
CA LEU A 144 -8.19 2.07 11.83
C LEU A 144 -9.33 2.60 10.97
N ASN A 145 -9.07 2.90 9.69
CA ASN A 145 -10.10 3.29 8.74
C ASN A 145 -11.16 2.19 8.57
N GLY A 146 -10.73 0.94 8.36
CA GLY A 146 -11.62 -0.20 8.26
C GLY A 146 -12.51 -0.39 9.50
N ALA A 147 -11.93 -0.26 10.70
CA ALA A 147 -12.68 -0.32 11.95
C ALA A 147 -13.71 0.81 12.05
N ARG A 148 -13.34 2.04 11.66
CA ARG A 148 -14.25 3.19 11.67
C ARG A 148 -15.41 3.02 10.68
N TRP A 149 -15.14 2.48 9.50
CA TRP A 149 -16.19 2.21 8.51
C TRP A 149 -17.17 1.16 9.01
N GLY A 150 -16.69 0.13 9.72
CA GLY A 150 -17.52 -0.92 10.31
C GLY A 150 -18.50 -0.43 11.38
N THR A 151 -18.27 0.74 11.99
CA THR A 151 -19.22 1.35 12.94
C THR A 151 -20.29 2.22 12.28
N ASP A 152 -20.16 2.51 10.98
CA ASP A 152 -21.16 3.21 10.18
C ASP A 152 -21.93 2.21 9.30
N SER A 153 -23.19 1.96 9.65
CA SER A 153 -24.03 0.97 8.97
C SER A 153 -24.37 1.37 7.53
N LYS A 154 -24.50 2.66 7.22
CA LYS A 154 -24.79 3.14 5.86
C LYS A 154 -23.57 2.97 4.97
N LEU A 155 -22.40 3.34 5.48
CA LEU A 155 -21.15 3.16 4.75
C LEU A 155 -20.83 1.69 4.56
N SER A 156 -20.98 0.87 5.60
CA SER A 156 -20.77 -0.58 5.52
C SER A 156 -21.67 -1.23 4.46
N ALA A 157 -22.95 -0.80 4.36
CA ALA A 157 -23.86 -1.28 3.32
C ALA A 157 -23.40 -0.88 1.91
N TRP A 158 -22.91 0.36 1.73
CA TRP A 158 -22.36 0.79 0.45
C TRP A 158 -21.09 0.04 0.08
N LEU A 159 -20.17 -0.17 1.03
CA LEU A 159 -18.94 -0.94 0.83
C LEU A 159 -19.26 -2.38 0.38
N GLY A 160 -20.26 -3.02 0.99
CA GLY A 160 -20.75 -4.34 0.58
C GLY A 160 -21.38 -4.39 -0.81
N GLY A 161 -21.71 -3.25 -1.43
CA GLY A 161 -22.14 -3.16 -2.82
C GLY A 161 -21.07 -2.63 -3.78
N SER A 162 -19.92 -2.20 -3.27
CA SER A 162 -18.89 -1.54 -4.07
C SER A 162 -17.97 -2.58 -4.71
N ARG A 163 -17.97 -2.64 -6.05
CA ARG A 163 -17.02 -3.48 -6.82
C ARG A 163 -15.56 -3.07 -6.61
N LEU A 164 -15.31 -1.83 -6.19
CA LEU A 164 -13.96 -1.34 -5.94
C LEU A 164 -13.43 -1.78 -4.57
N ASP A 165 -14.30 -2.26 -3.67
CA ASP A 165 -13.85 -2.81 -2.40
C ASP A 165 -13.33 -4.24 -2.61
N VAL A 166 -12.03 -4.44 -2.44
CA VAL A 166 -11.42 -5.78 -2.52
C VAL A 166 -12.03 -6.76 -1.51
N ASN A 167 -12.50 -6.28 -0.36
CA ASN A 167 -13.17 -7.12 0.63
C ASN A 167 -14.52 -7.62 0.11
N ASN A 168 -15.13 -6.89 -0.83
CA ASN A 168 -16.37 -7.25 -1.50
C ASN A 168 -16.14 -8.13 -2.75
N THR A 169 -14.90 -8.33 -3.19
CA THR A 169 -14.58 -9.21 -4.34
C THR A 169 -15.00 -10.67 -4.08
N PHE A 170 -15.29 -11.01 -2.82
CA PHE A 170 -15.77 -12.32 -2.39
C PHE A 170 -17.29 -12.39 -2.13
N ALA A 171 -18.07 -11.36 -2.43
CA ALA A 171 -19.52 -11.44 -2.24
C ALA A 171 -20.21 -12.38 -3.24
N ASP A 172 -19.64 -12.54 -4.43
CA ASP A 172 -20.20 -13.37 -5.50
C ASP A 172 -19.80 -14.86 -5.42
N ILE A 173 -18.95 -15.25 -4.45
CA ILE A 173 -18.50 -16.66 -4.31
C ILE A 173 -19.43 -17.55 -3.45
N GLY A 174 -20.63 -17.06 -3.13
CA GLY A 174 -21.65 -17.80 -2.37
C GLY A 174 -21.47 -17.73 -0.84
N GLU A 175 -22.25 -18.51 -0.11
CA GLU A 175 -22.17 -18.53 1.37
C GLU A 175 -20.81 -19.07 1.84
N PRO A 176 -20.17 -18.43 2.83
CA PRO A 176 -18.91 -18.92 3.37
C PRO A 176 -19.05 -20.33 3.97
N SER A 177 -18.14 -21.23 3.60
CA SER A 177 -18.01 -22.55 4.23
C SER A 177 -17.69 -22.44 5.73
N PRO A 178 -17.92 -23.48 6.54
CA PRO A 178 -17.55 -23.48 7.96
C PRO A 178 -16.07 -23.15 8.21
N ALA A 179 -15.17 -23.57 7.33
CA ALA A 179 -13.74 -23.26 7.42
C ALA A 179 -13.47 -21.75 7.19
N GLN A 180 -14.15 -21.13 6.21
CA GLN A 180 -14.04 -19.69 5.96
C GLN A 180 -14.63 -18.88 7.12
N LEU A 181 -15.76 -19.31 7.71
CA LEU A 181 -16.33 -18.69 8.89
C LEU A 181 -15.38 -18.74 10.10
N GLN A 182 -14.65 -19.85 10.30
CA GLN A 182 -13.62 -19.93 11.34
C GLN A 182 -12.47 -18.95 11.09
N ILE A 183 -12.05 -18.75 9.84
CA ILE A 183 -11.01 -17.77 9.49
C ILE A 183 -11.51 -16.34 9.76
N LEU A 184 -12.73 -16.01 9.35
CA LEU A 184 -13.34 -14.71 9.62
C LEU A 184 -13.48 -14.45 11.12
N GLY A 185 -13.85 -15.47 11.89
CA GLY A 185 -13.90 -15.41 13.36
C GLY A 185 -12.54 -15.08 13.97
N LYS A 186 -11.47 -15.77 13.54
CA LYS A 186 -10.09 -15.49 13.97
C LYS A 186 -9.64 -14.07 13.60
N LEU A 187 -10.01 -13.59 12.41
CA LEU A 187 -9.69 -12.23 11.99
C LEU A 187 -10.33 -11.21 12.95
N GLY A 188 -11.63 -11.39 13.25
CA GLY A 188 -12.34 -10.56 14.23
C GLY A 188 -11.69 -10.59 15.62
N GLU A 189 -11.38 -11.77 16.12
CA GLU A 189 -10.76 -11.98 17.45
C GLU A 189 -9.40 -11.26 17.56
N HIS A 190 -8.56 -11.33 16.52
CA HIS A 190 -7.20 -10.81 16.59
C HIS A 190 -7.04 -9.36 16.13
N THR A 191 -8.04 -8.73 15.51
CA THR A 191 -7.92 -7.38 14.94
C THR A 191 -7.50 -6.33 15.98
N ALA A 192 -8.16 -6.29 17.13
CA ALA A 192 -7.83 -5.30 18.18
C ALA A 192 -6.41 -5.48 18.72
N GLY A 193 -5.99 -6.74 18.94
CA GLY A 193 -4.63 -7.06 19.39
C GLY A 193 -3.56 -6.71 18.34
N ALA A 194 -3.87 -6.93 17.05
CA ALA A 194 -3.00 -6.56 15.95
C ALA A 194 -2.80 -5.04 15.87
N ILE A 195 -3.87 -4.24 15.99
CA ILE A 195 -3.80 -2.77 16.05
C ILE A 195 -2.91 -2.32 17.22
N ALA A 196 -3.13 -2.86 18.42
CA ALA A 196 -2.34 -2.52 19.60
C ALA A 196 -0.85 -2.87 19.42
N ASN A 197 -0.55 -4.00 18.78
CA ASN A 197 0.83 -4.41 18.50
C ASN A 197 1.49 -3.52 17.44
N LEU A 198 0.77 -3.14 16.39
CA LEU A 198 1.27 -2.19 15.37
C LEU A 198 1.61 -0.84 16.01
N GLN A 199 0.77 -0.34 16.92
CA GLN A 199 1.04 0.89 17.68
C GLN A 199 2.30 0.78 18.53
N LYS A 200 2.50 -0.33 19.24
CA LYS A 200 3.71 -0.58 20.04
C LYS A 200 4.97 -0.62 19.17
N LEU A 201 4.93 -1.37 18.07
CA LEU A 201 6.06 -1.47 17.14
C LEU A 201 6.42 -0.10 16.54
N LEU A 202 5.43 0.72 16.20
CA LEU A 202 5.68 2.06 15.68
C LEU A 202 6.24 3.03 16.72
N ALA A 203 5.94 2.83 18.01
CA ALA A 203 6.53 3.62 19.08
C ALA A 203 8.03 3.31 19.32
N GLU A 204 8.52 2.17 18.82
CA GLU A 204 9.92 1.75 18.89
C GLU A 204 10.74 2.17 17.66
N VAL A 205 10.09 2.73 16.63
CA VAL A 205 10.74 3.20 15.40
C VAL A 205 11.07 4.67 15.57
N ASP A 206 12.36 5.01 15.57
CA ASP A 206 12.81 6.40 15.45
C ASP A 206 12.35 6.98 14.10
N ASP A 207 11.90 8.25 14.10
CA ASP A 207 11.30 8.93 12.94
C ASP A 207 12.19 8.96 11.68
#